data_AF-A0A380WKL0-F1
#
_entry.id   AF-A0A380WKL0-F1
#
_cell.length_a   1.000
_cell.length_b   1.000
_cell.length_c   1.000
_cell.angle_alpha   90.00
_cell.angle_beta   90.00
_cell.angle_gamma   90.00
#
_symmetry.space_group_name_H-M   'P 1'
#
loop_
_entity.id
_entity.type
_entity.pdbx_description
1 polymer ?
#
loop_
_entity_poly.entity_id
_entity_poly.type
_entity_poly.pdbx_seq_one_letter_code
_entity_poly.pdbx_strand_id
1 'polypeptide(L)'
;MSGEFLPDYSQMPWNGRYRPLFKLFASERWRYVRKDGAPVECDTASQAIEAAKACVRRILNPTIHAERAELAKDVLGVAAWHEQRAARAAQDQEAVLGAIVVKGRQVKVERRRA
;
A
#
# COMPACT_ATOMS: atom_id res chain seq x y z
N MET A 1 -33.00 16.96 0.81
CA MET A 1 -32.34 15.76 1.37
C MET A 1 -30.93 15.65 0.80
N SER A 2 -29.97 16.46 1.25
CA SER A 2 -28.60 16.45 0.67
C SER A 2 -27.48 16.49 1.73
N GLY A 3 -27.80 16.32 3.02
CA GLY A 3 -26.82 16.37 4.11
C GLY A 3 -26.58 15.04 4.83
N GLU A 4 -27.31 13.97 4.50
CA GLU A 4 -27.22 12.73 5.29
C GLU A 4 -25.90 11.98 5.16
N PHE A 5 -25.18 12.18 4.05
CA PHE A 5 -23.95 11.46 3.71
C PHE A 5 -22.66 12.20 4.07
N LEU A 6 -22.74 13.47 4.49
CA LEU A 6 -21.56 14.25 4.85
C LEU A 6 -21.33 14.20 6.36
N PRO A 7 -20.06 14.13 6.81
CA PRO A 7 -19.76 14.24 8.23
C PRO A 7 -20.08 15.65 8.76
N ASP A 8 -20.67 15.69 9.95
CA ASP A 8 -20.92 16.92 10.70
C ASP A 8 -19.84 17.13 11.76
N TYR A 9 -19.48 18.39 12.01
CA TYR A 9 -18.49 18.79 12.99
C TYR A 9 -19.08 19.80 13.97
N SER A 10 -18.76 19.65 15.25
CA SER A 10 -19.18 20.58 16.29
C SER A 10 -18.15 20.63 17.42
N GLN A 11 -18.42 21.48 18.40
CA GLN A 11 -17.63 21.62 19.60
C GLN A 11 -18.56 21.69 20.81
N MET A 12 -18.07 21.22 21.95
CA MET A 12 -18.74 21.38 23.23
C MET A 12 -17.83 22.15 24.20
N PRO A 13 -18.28 23.29 24.76
CA PRO A 13 -17.55 23.98 25.81
C PRO A 13 -17.41 23.08 27.05
N TRP A 14 -16.22 23.03 27.63
CA TRP A 14 -15.90 22.24 28.82
C TRP A 14 -14.76 22.88 29.61
N ASN A 15 -15.00 23.27 30.87
CA ASN A 15 -13.99 23.83 31.79
C ASN A 15 -13.13 24.96 31.17
N GLY A 16 -13.75 25.90 30.45
CA GLY A 16 -13.05 27.01 29.79
C GLY A 16 -12.30 26.61 28.50
N ARG A 17 -12.41 25.35 28.10
CA ARG A 17 -11.87 24.79 26.86
C ARG A 17 -13.01 24.27 25.98
N TYR A 18 -12.63 23.62 24.88
CA TYR A 18 -13.54 23.08 23.89
C TYR A 18 -13.21 21.62 23.60
N ARG A 19 -14.23 20.77 23.63
CA ARG A 19 -14.13 19.36 23.24
C ARG A 19 -14.65 19.19 21.82
N PRO A 20 -13.84 18.67 20.88
CA PRO A 20 -14.24 18.43 19.51
C PRO A 20 -15.24 17.27 19.40
N LEU A 21 -16.27 17.46 18.58
CA LEU A 21 -17.34 16.52 18.32
C LEU A 21 -17.48 16.29 16.80
N PHE A 22 -17.81 15.06 16.42
CA PHE A 22 -18.14 14.72 15.04
C PHE A 22 -19.30 13.71 14.94
N LYS A 23 -19.94 13.68 13.78
CA LYS A 23 -20.81 12.60 13.31
C LYS A 23 -20.36 12.19 11.90
N LEU A 24 -20.33 10.91 11.61
CA LEU A 24 -19.99 10.45 10.25
C LEU A 24 -21.18 10.56 9.29
N PHE A 25 -22.38 10.30 9.81
CA PHE A 25 -23.65 10.42 9.09
C PHE A 25 -24.65 11.15 9.98
N ALA A 26 -25.59 11.88 9.36
CA ALA A 26 -26.52 12.73 10.10
C ALA A 26 -27.39 11.96 11.12
N SER A 27 -27.73 10.70 10.81
CA SER A 27 -28.53 9.81 11.65
C SER A 27 -27.76 9.25 12.88
N GLU A 28 -26.44 9.41 12.92
CA GLU A 28 -25.64 8.93 14.04
C GLU A 28 -25.64 9.87 15.25
N ARG A 29 -25.22 9.34 16.39
CA ARG A 29 -24.95 10.12 17.60
C ARG A 29 -23.62 10.87 17.48
N TRP A 30 -23.56 12.06 18.10
CA TRP A 30 -22.32 12.82 18.23
C TRP A 30 -21.28 12.00 19.01
N ARG A 31 -20.04 11.98 18.51
CA ARG A 31 -18.90 11.30 19.12
C ARG A 31 -17.82 12.33 19.45
N TYR A 32 -17.19 12.18 20.61
CA TYR A 32 -16.01 12.97 20.95
C TYR A 32 -14.79 12.48 20.18
N VAL A 33 -13.93 13.40 19.73
CA VAL A 33 -12.58 13.01 19.33
C VAL A 33 -11.81 12.60 20.57
N ARG A 34 -11.21 11.41 20.52
CA ARG A 34 -10.39 10.88 21.60
C ARG A 34 -8.97 10.66 21.14
N LYS A 35 -8.04 10.86 22.06
CA LYS A 35 -6.63 10.50 21.92
C LYS A 35 -6.24 9.74 23.18
N ASP A 36 -5.64 8.56 23.01
CA ASP A 36 -5.20 7.69 24.12
C ASP A 36 -6.32 7.38 25.14
N GLY A 37 -7.55 7.19 24.64
CA GLY A 37 -8.72 6.86 25.45
C GLY A 37 -9.46 8.04 26.08
N ALA A 38 -8.85 9.23 26.14
CA ALA A 38 -9.44 10.44 26.73
C ALA A 38 -9.99 11.41 25.66
N PRO A 39 -11.07 12.17 25.94
CA PRO A 39 -11.52 13.25 25.06
C PRO A 39 -10.43 14.31 24.89
N VAL A 40 -10.20 14.73 23.64
CA VAL A 40 -9.28 15.83 23.35
C VAL A 40 -9.87 17.14 23.86
N GLU A 41 -9.02 18.04 24.34
CA GLU A 41 -9.40 19.39 24.74
C GLU A 41 -8.59 20.39 23.92
N CYS A 42 -9.27 21.40 23.39
CA CYS A 42 -8.70 22.47 22.59
C CYS A 42 -8.98 23.81 23.26
N ASP A 43 -8.06 24.77 23.11
CA ASP A 43 -8.19 26.07 23.76
C ASP A 43 -9.22 26.96 23.05
N THR A 44 -9.45 26.74 21.75
CA THR A 44 -10.43 27.51 20.96
C THR A 44 -11.44 26.60 20.24
N ALA A 45 -12.62 27.16 19.96
CA ALA A 45 -13.67 26.48 19.20
C ALA A 45 -13.18 26.10 17.78
N SER A 46 -12.42 26.97 17.12
CA SER A 46 -11.86 26.70 15.78
C SER A 46 -10.90 25.52 15.81
N GLN A 47 -10.03 25.43 16.82
CA GLN A 47 -9.14 24.27 17.00
C GLN A 47 -9.91 22.98 17.23
N ALA A 48 -11.02 23.02 17.97
CA ALA A 48 -11.88 21.86 18.17
C ALA A 48 -12.51 21.38 16.84
N ILE A 49 -12.99 22.30 16.00
CA ILE A 49 -13.54 21.94 14.69
C ILE A 49 -12.46 21.32 13.79
N GLU A 50 -11.27 21.90 13.74
CA GLU A 50 -10.17 21.33 12.95
C GLU A 50 -9.70 19.97 13.47
N ALA A 51 -9.69 19.77 14.79
CA ALA A 51 -9.41 18.46 15.39
C ALA A 51 -10.47 17.41 15.02
N ALA A 52 -11.75 17.80 14.97
CA ALA A 52 -12.85 16.93 14.51
C ALA A 52 -12.68 16.52 13.04
N LYS A 53 -12.38 17.47 12.15
CA LYS A 53 -12.09 17.20 10.73
C LYS A 53 -10.88 16.30 10.55
N ALA A 54 -9.79 16.57 11.25
CA ALA A 54 -8.57 15.75 11.19
C ALA A 54 -8.83 14.31 11.64
N CYS A 55 -9.64 14.12 12.68
CA CYS A 55 -10.05 12.80 13.15
C CYS A 55 -10.85 12.04 12.09
N VAL A 56 -11.88 12.67 11.52
CA VAL A 56 -12.70 12.07 10.45
C VAL A 56 -11.83 11.73 9.23
N ARG A 57 -10.91 12.61 8.84
CA ARG A 57 -9.97 12.35 7.73
C ARG A 57 -9.14 11.08 7.95
N ARG A 58 -8.67 10.84 9.19
CA ARG A 58 -7.92 9.64 9.56
C ARG A 58 -8.80 8.38 9.59
N ILE A 59 -10.06 8.50 10.01
CA ILE A 59 -11.02 7.39 10.00
C ILE A 59 -11.33 6.96 8.57
N LEU A 60 -11.62 7.91 7.69
CA LEU A 60 -12.02 7.64 6.31
C LEU A 60 -10.84 7.29 5.39
N ASN A 61 -9.62 7.69 5.75
CA ASN A 61 -8.40 7.34 5.01
C ASN A 61 -7.46 6.50 5.89
N PRO A 62 -7.82 5.24 6.21
CA PRO A 62 -6.89 4.35 6.90
C PRO A 62 -5.66 4.11 6.01
N THR A 63 -4.50 3.97 6.64
CA THR A 63 -3.28 3.60 5.91
C THR A 63 -3.47 2.24 5.27
N ILE A 64 -3.44 2.21 3.93
CA ILE A 64 -3.48 0.96 3.18
C ILE A 64 -2.08 0.35 3.27
N HIS A 65 -1.97 -0.78 3.96
CA HIS A 65 -0.74 -1.56 3.99
C HIS A 65 -0.76 -2.54 2.81
N ALA A 66 0.29 -2.52 2.00
CA ALA A 66 0.51 -3.60 1.05
C ALA A 66 0.91 -4.85 1.85
N GLU A 67 0.07 -5.87 1.82
CA GLU A 67 0.43 -7.18 2.33
C GLU A 67 1.59 -7.71 1.48
N ARG A 68 2.77 -7.82 2.09
CA ARG A 68 3.88 -8.57 1.48
C ARG A 68 3.64 -10.03 1.77
N ALA A 69 2.91 -10.70 0.88
CA ALA A 69 2.90 -12.15 0.85
C ALA A 69 4.33 -12.66 0.66
N GLU A 70 4.70 -13.72 1.38
CA GLU A 70 5.95 -14.43 1.10
C GLU A 70 5.98 -14.82 -0.37
N LEU A 71 7.15 -14.65 -1.03
CA LEU A 71 7.35 -15.07 -2.42
C LEU A 71 6.91 -16.54 -2.53
N ALA A 72 5.81 -16.77 -3.26
CA ALA A 72 5.27 -18.10 -3.43
C ALA A 72 6.37 -19.02 -3.96
N LYS A 73 6.60 -20.13 -3.26
CA LYS A 73 7.57 -21.14 -3.69
C LYS A 73 7.21 -21.57 -5.11
N ASP A 74 8.20 -21.65 -6.01
CA ASP A 74 7.99 -22.12 -7.38
C ASP A 74 7.68 -23.63 -7.36
N VAL A 75 6.40 -23.97 -7.16
CA VAL A 75 5.92 -25.35 -7.10
C VAL A 75 5.93 -26.00 -8.49
N LEU A 76 5.83 -25.19 -9.55
CA LEU A 76 5.73 -25.65 -10.93
C LEU A 76 7.11 -25.80 -11.60
N GLY A 77 8.19 -25.39 -10.93
CA GLY A 77 9.55 -25.49 -11.45
C GLY A 77 9.77 -24.62 -12.70
N VAL A 78 9.02 -23.53 -12.82
CA VAL A 78 9.06 -22.63 -13.99
C VAL A 78 10.46 -22.06 -14.19
N ALA A 79 11.18 -21.74 -13.11
CA ALA A 79 12.57 -21.28 -13.19
C ALA A 79 13.48 -22.34 -13.85
N ALA A 80 13.40 -23.59 -13.39
CA ALA A 80 14.18 -24.70 -13.95
C ALA A 80 13.80 -24.99 -15.41
N TRP A 81 12.51 -24.85 -15.76
CA TRP A 81 12.06 -24.98 -17.14
C TRP A 81 12.65 -23.91 -18.07
N HIS A 82 12.68 -22.65 -17.63
CA HIS A 82 13.31 -21.56 -18.38
C HIS A 82 14.81 -21.80 -18.60
N GLU A 83 15.52 -22.26 -17.58
CA GLU A 83 16.96 -22.59 -17.68
C GLU A 83 17.21 -23.71 -18.69
N GLN A 84 16.45 -24.82 -18.61
CA GLN A 84 16.58 -25.93 -19.55
C GLN A 84 16.28 -25.51 -20.98
N ARG A 85 15.26 -24.66 -21.16
CA ARG A 85 14.88 -24.18 -22.49
C ARG A 85 15.94 -23.24 -23.08
N ALA A 86 16.52 -22.36 -22.26
CA ALA A 86 17.61 -21.50 -22.67
C ALA A 86 18.88 -22.30 -23.02
N ALA A 87 19.20 -23.34 -22.24
CA ALA A 87 20.32 -24.24 -22.53
C ALA A 87 20.13 -24.97 -23.88
N ARG A 88 18.92 -25.46 -24.15
CA ARG A 88 18.60 -26.11 -25.43
C ARG A 88 18.70 -25.15 -26.60
N ALA A 89 18.15 -23.94 -26.47
CA ALA A 89 18.26 -22.92 -27.50
C ALA A 89 19.72 -22.52 -27.78
N ALA A 90 20.57 -22.46 -26.75
CA ALA A 90 22.00 -22.19 -26.91
C ALA A 90 22.72 -23.34 -27.64
N GLN A 91 22.38 -24.60 -27.35
CA GLN A 91 22.91 -25.77 -28.06
C GLN A 91 22.48 -25.79 -29.53
N ASP A 92 21.20 -25.54 -29.80
CA ASP A 92 20.68 -25.48 -31.17
C ASP A 92 21.33 -24.32 -31.95
N GLN A 93 21.56 -23.18 -31.31
CA GLN A 93 22.25 -22.04 -31.92
C GLN A 93 23.73 -22.35 -32.20
N GLU A 94 24.44 -23.00 -31.28
CA GLU A 94 25.82 -23.45 -31.49
C GLU A 94 25.89 -24.45 -32.65
N ALA A 95 24.93 -25.38 -32.75
CA ALA A 95 24.90 -26.39 -33.82
C ALA A 95 24.66 -25.78 -35.21
N VAL A 96 23.83 -24.75 -35.32
CA VAL A 96 23.47 -24.12 -36.60
C VAL A 96 24.47 -23.04 -37.02
N LEU A 97 24.97 -22.24 -36.09
CA LEU A 97 25.83 -21.08 -36.38
C LEU A 97 27.32 -21.30 -36.04
N GLY A 98 27.66 -22.39 -35.35
CA GLY A 98 29.02 -22.64 -34.83
C GLY A 98 29.44 -21.68 -33.70
N ALA A 99 28.51 -20.87 -33.19
CA ALA A 99 28.73 -19.83 -32.19
C ALA A 99 27.44 -19.51 -31.44
N ILE A 100 27.56 -18.95 -30.24
CA ILE A 100 26.41 -18.51 -29.43
C ILE A 100 26.35 -16.98 -29.49
N VAL A 101 25.15 -16.40 -29.63
CA VAL A 101 24.99 -14.94 -29.65
C VAL A 101 24.67 -14.43 -28.26
N VAL A 102 25.57 -13.64 -27.68
CA VAL A 102 25.38 -13.01 -26.37
C VAL A 102 25.30 -11.50 -26.57
N LYS A 103 24.17 -10.90 -26.17
CA LYS A 103 23.92 -9.44 -26.29
C LYS A 103 24.22 -8.89 -27.71
N GLY A 104 23.81 -9.63 -28.74
CA GLY A 104 23.99 -9.24 -30.15
C GLY A 104 25.40 -9.46 -30.74
N ARG A 105 26.33 -10.05 -29.98
CA ARG A 105 27.67 -10.40 -30.47
C ARG A 105 27.82 -11.93 -30.57
N GLN A 106 28.34 -12.41 -31.70
CA GLN A 106 28.68 -13.82 -31.86
C GLN A 106 29.93 -14.15 -31.05
N VAL A 107 29.84 -15.17 -30.19
CA VAL A 107 30.94 -15.66 -29.36
C VAL A 107 31.24 -17.10 -29.78
N LYS A 108 32.50 -17.34 -30.19
CA LYS A 108 32.98 -18.68 -30.55
C LYS A 108 33.25 -19.48 -29.27
N VAL A 109 32.67 -20.68 -29.18
CA VAL A 109 32.82 -21.54 -28.01
C VAL A 109 34.10 -22.36 -28.15
N GLU A 110 35.15 -22.00 -27.41
CA GLU A 110 36.36 -22.83 -27.31
C GLU A 110 36.17 -23.85 -26.18
N ARG A 111 35.94 -25.11 -26.55
CA ARG A 111 35.88 -26.21 -25.57
C ARG A 111 37.30 -26.60 -25.17
N ARG A 112 37.70 -26.28 -23.95
CA ARG A 112 38.96 -26.75 -23.38
C ARG A 112 38.87 -28.27 -23.19
N ARG A 113 39.67 -29.05 -23.93
CA ARG A 113 39.82 -30.49 -23.69
C ARG A 113 40.51 -30.69 -22.34
N ALA A 114 39.97 -31.61 -21.54
CA ALA A 114 40.58 -32.12 -20.32
C ALA A 114 41.87 -32.89 -20.63
#